data_AF-A0A166JVJ4-F1
#
_entry.id   AF-A0A166JVJ4-F1
#
_cell.length_a   1.000
_cell.length_b   1.000
_cell.length_c   1.000
_cell.angle_alpha   90.00
_cell.angle_beta   90.00
_cell.angle_gamma   90.00
#
_symmetry.space_group_name_H-M   'P 1'
#
loop_
_entity.id
_entity.type
_entity.pdbx_description
1 polymer ?
#
loop_
_entity_poly.entity_id
_entity_poly.type
_entity_poly.pdbx_seq_one_letter_code
_entity_poly.pdbx_strand_id
1 'polypeptide(L)'
;MIPTVVRMSKASRRPLTSKMANKDYYKGTRQAWLQPDLRTGPPGKHTKHGGYRLIEEQVRVFVAPPLEEINSSKLKPYVAFNAKLTEDQKQDVLPNLPQGGLNGNHLLALMRGEVSKSDSYGAFESSEAVALESASAPAVPSPGPSAHA
;
A
#
# COMPACT_ATOMS: atom_id res chain seq x y z
N MET A 1 -15.30 -23.72 25.84
CA MET A 1 -16.19 -24.77 25.31
C MET A 1 -15.71 -25.15 23.91
N ILE A 2 -15.04 -26.30 23.78
CA ILE A 2 -14.62 -26.84 22.48
C ILE A 2 -15.83 -27.61 21.96
N PRO A 3 -16.47 -27.21 20.84
CA PRO A 3 -17.62 -27.93 20.34
C PRO A 3 -17.24 -29.37 20.05
N THR A 4 -17.86 -30.28 20.79
CA THR A 4 -17.76 -31.72 20.69
C THR A 4 -18.16 -32.14 19.27
N VAL A 5 -17.15 -32.38 18.44
CA VAL A 5 -17.05 -33.53 17.52
C VAL A 5 -18.40 -33.99 16.95
N VAL A 6 -18.97 -33.16 16.06
CA VAL A 6 -19.82 -33.63 14.95
C VAL A 6 -18.93 -34.40 13.94
N ARG A 7 -18.04 -35.30 14.39
CA ARG A 7 -17.27 -36.19 13.51
C ARG A 7 -17.98 -37.51 13.25
N MET A 8 -18.99 -37.87 14.03
CA MET A 8 -19.76 -39.12 13.86
C MET A 8 -21.19 -38.91 13.35
N SER A 9 -21.59 -37.67 13.00
CA SER A 9 -22.90 -37.48 12.36
C SER A 9 -22.79 -37.87 10.87
N LYS A 10 -23.69 -38.75 10.44
CA LYS A 10 -23.66 -39.41 9.12
C LYS A 10 -23.96 -38.47 7.94
N ALA A 11 -24.44 -37.25 8.19
CA ALA A 11 -24.85 -36.31 7.16
C ALA A 11 -24.15 -34.96 7.34
N SER A 12 -23.04 -34.76 6.63
CA SER A 12 -22.35 -33.48 6.58
C SER A 12 -23.08 -32.52 5.64
N ARG A 13 -23.73 -31.49 6.17
CA ARG A 13 -24.30 -30.37 5.38
C ARG A 13 -23.24 -29.28 5.05
N ARG A 14 -21.95 -29.65 5.03
CA ARG A 14 -20.87 -28.71 4.76
C ARG A 14 -20.86 -28.33 3.27
N PRO A 15 -20.51 -27.07 2.92
CA PRO A 15 -20.40 -26.68 1.53
C PRO A 15 -19.32 -27.49 0.83
N LEU A 16 -19.63 -27.99 -0.37
CA LEU A 16 -18.69 -28.78 -1.17
C LEU A 16 -17.42 -27.97 -1.48
N THR A 17 -16.26 -28.59 -1.32
CA THR A 17 -14.97 -28.04 -1.75
C THR A 17 -14.55 -28.69 -3.07
N SER A 18 -13.51 -28.14 -3.72
CA SER A 18 -12.98 -28.69 -4.97
C SER A 18 -12.42 -30.11 -4.85
N LYS A 19 -12.31 -30.67 -3.63
CA LYS A 19 -11.74 -32.00 -3.35
C LYS A 19 -12.76 -33.05 -2.90
N MET A 20 -14.04 -32.69 -2.81
CA MET A 20 -15.06 -33.55 -2.18
C MET A 20 -15.95 -34.35 -3.14
N ALA A 21 -15.96 -34.04 -4.44
CA ALA A 21 -16.88 -34.64 -5.41
C ALA A 21 -16.13 -35.36 -6.54
N ASN A 22 -16.88 -35.95 -7.48
CA ASN A 22 -16.34 -36.74 -8.59
C ASN A 22 -15.67 -35.88 -9.68
N LYS A 23 -15.10 -36.51 -10.70
CA LYS A 23 -14.34 -35.90 -11.81
C LYS A 23 -15.09 -34.79 -12.55
N ASP A 24 -16.41 -34.85 -12.62
CA ASP A 24 -17.25 -33.87 -13.33
C ASP A 24 -17.53 -32.61 -12.50
N TYR A 25 -17.20 -32.63 -11.20
CA TYR A 25 -17.41 -31.49 -10.33
C TYR A 25 -16.22 -30.52 -10.38
N TYR A 26 -16.44 -29.38 -11.02
CA TYR A 26 -15.49 -28.27 -11.00
C TYR A 26 -15.98 -27.15 -10.08
N LYS A 27 -15.10 -26.69 -9.17
CA LYS A 27 -15.33 -25.51 -8.34
C LYS A 27 -14.11 -24.58 -8.40
N GLY A 28 -14.34 -23.34 -8.85
CA GLY A 28 -13.30 -22.31 -8.91
C GLY A 28 -12.88 -21.77 -7.54
N THR A 29 -11.66 -21.24 -7.45
CA THR A 29 -11.02 -20.73 -6.21
C THR A 29 -11.05 -19.22 -6.07
N ARG A 30 -11.84 -18.51 -6.89
CA ARG A 30 -11.92 -17.04 -6.91
C ARG A 30 -10.57 -16.34 -7.13
N GLN A 31 -9.64 -16.94 -7.88
CA GLN A 31 -8.39 -16.28 -8.28
C GLN A 31 -8.62 -14.93 -8.99
N ALA A 32 -9.80 -14.72 -9.58
CA ALA A 32 -10.23 -13.48 -10.20
C ALA A 32 -10.68 -12.38 -9.20
N TRP A 33 -10.61 -12.62 -7.89
CA TRP A 33 -11.03 -11.67 -6.86
C TRP A 33 -9.84 -10.84 -6.36
N LEU A 34 -9.97 -9.51 -6.37
CA LEU A 34 -9.03 -8.58 -5.79
C LEU A 34 -9.68 -7.93 -4.55
N GLN A 35 -8.93 -7.86 -3.44
CA GLN A 35 -9.37 -7.10 -2.27
C GLN A 35 -9.31 -5.60 -2.59
N PRO A 36 -10.31 -4.78 -2.19
CA PRO A 36 -11.41 -5.07 -1.28
C PRO A 36 -12.69 -5.67 -1.92
N ASP A 37 -13.04 -5.38 -3.18
CA ASP A 37 -14.29 -5.88 -3.80
C ASP A 37 -14.26 -5.87 -5.35
N LEU A 38 -13.08 -5.97 -5.97
CA LEU A 38 -12.97 -5.88 -7.43
C LEU A 38 -12.83 -7.28 -8.05
N ARG A 39 -13.78 -7.68 -8.89
CA ARG A 39 -13.70 -8.93 -9.64
C ARG A 39 -13.21 -8.65 -11.06
N THR A 40 -12.00 -9.09 -11.37
CA THR A 40 -11.33 -8.87 -12.67
C THR A 40 -11.74 -9.87 -13.75
N GLY A 41 -12.50 -10.91 -13.40
CA GLY A 41 -12.95 -11.93 -14.34
C GLY A 41 -11.86 -12.94 -14.73
N PRO A 42 -12.18 -13.92 -15.59
CA PRO A 42 -11.20 -14.88 -16.10
C PRO A 42 -10.24 -14.22 -17.13
N PRO A 43 -8.95 -14.59 -17.18
CA PRO A 43 -7.94 -13.95 -18.04
C PRO A 43 -7.99 -14.43 -19.51
N GLY A 44 -9.10 -15.00 -19.96
CA GLY A 44 -9.16 -15.71 -21.24
C GLY A 44 -10.45 -16.48 -21.47
N LYS A 45 -10.47 -17.25 -22.55
CA LYS A 45 -11.67 -17.96 -23.04
C LYS A 45 -11.39 -19.44 -23.30
N HIS A 46 -12.38 -20.29 -22.99
CA HIS A 46 -12.37 -21.68 -23.41
C HIS A 46 -12.60 -21.79 -24.91
N THR A 47 -11.91 -22.72 -25.54
CA THR A 47 -12.03 -23.06 -26.95
C THR A 47 -13.03 -24.19 -27.14
N LYS A 48 -13.55 -24.36 -28.37
CA LYS A 48 -14.51 -25.42 -28.72
C LYS A 48 -13.98 -26.83 -28.43
N HIS A 49 -12.67 -27.03 -28.50
CA HIS A 49 -12.02 -28.33 -28.30
C HIS A 49 -11.49 -28.54 -26.87
N GLY A 50 -11.96 -27.76 -25.89
CA GLY A 50 -11.60 -27.93 -24.48
C GLY A 50 -10.28 -27.28 -24.04
N GLY A 51 -9.51 -26.69 -24.96
CA GLY A 51 -8.35 -25.86 -24.63
C GLY A 51 -8.75 -24.50 -24.04
N TYR A 52 -7.77 -23.77 -23.49
CA TYR A 52 -7.97 -22.42 -22.95
C TYR A 52 -6.99 -21.45 -23.61
N ARG A 53 -7.50 -20.30 -24.09
CA ARG A 53 -6.68 -19.25 -24.72
C ARG A 53 -6.65 -18.02 -23.80
N LEU A 54 -5.45 -17.57 -23.48
CA LEU A 54 -5.23 -16.33 -22.73
C LEU A 54 -5.44 -15.11 -23.62
N ILE A 55 -6.01 -14.07 -23.04
CA ILE A 55 -6.15 -12.74 -23.66
C ILE A 55 -5.29 -11.81 -22.81
N GLU A 56 -4.17 -11.36 -23.36
CA GLU A 56 -3.14 -10.60 -22.62
C GLU A 56 -3.71 -9.33 -21.96
N GLU A 57 -4.67 -8.67 -22.63
CA GLU A 57 -5.37 -7.49 -22.11
C GLU A 57 -6.16 -7.75 -20.82
N GLN A 58 -6.58 -9.00 -20.58
CA GLN A 58 -7.34 -9.39 -19.39
C GLN A 58 -6.43 -9.98 -18.30
N VAL A 59 -5.15 -10.18 -18.59
CA VAL A 59 -4.17 -10.64 -17.62
C VAL A 59 -3.77 -9.47 -16.73
N ARG A 60 -3.78 -9.71 -15.42
CA ARG A 60 -3.41 -8.69 -14.44
C ARG A 60 -1.91 -8.51 -14.40
N VAL A 61 -1.49 -7.25 -14.40
CA VAL A 61 -0.10 -6.83 -14.24
C VAL A 61 -0.01 -5.94 -13.02
N PHE A 62 0.90 -6.26 -12.10
CA PHE A 62 1.22 -5.41 -10.96
C PHE A 62 2.43 -4.57 -11.34
N VAL A 63 2.20 -3.28 -11.60
CA VAL A 63 3.26 -2.35 -11.96
C VAL A 63 3.94 -1.88 -10.66
N ALA A 64 5.24 -2.13 -10.56
CA ALA A 64 6.07 -1.65 -9.48
C ALA A 64 7.07 -0.61 -10.02
N PRO A 65 7.45 0.40 -9.21
CA PRO A 65 8.52 1.32 -9.57
C PRO A 65 9.88 0.57 -9.66
N PRO A 66 10.88 1.14 -10.33
CA PRO A 66 12.22 0.56 -10.43
C PRO A 66 12.82 0.26 -9.05
N LEU A 67 13.56 -0.84 -8.94
CA LEU A 67 14.16 -1.27 -7.66
C LEU A 67 15.15 -0.24 -7.09
N GLU A 68 15.83 0.51 -7.95
CA GLU A 68 16.78 1.56 -7.55
C GLU A 68 16.08 2.71 -6.81
N GLU A 69 14.89 3.11 -7.27
CA GLU A 69 14.07 4.14 -6.63
C GLU A 69 13.51 3.64 -5.30
N ILE A 70 13.04 2.38 -5.25
CA ILE A 70 12.53 1.78 -4.02
C ILE A 70 13.63 1.74 -2.96
N ASN A 71 14.84 1.33 -3.33
CA ASN A 71 15.96 1.18 -2.41
C ASN A 71 16.56 2.53 -1.96
N SER A 72 16.56 3.53 -2.85
CA SER A 72 17.00 4.90 -2.51
C SER A 72 15.95 5.68 -1.71
N SER A 73 14.69 5.24 -1.73
CA SER A 73 13.63 5.91 -0.98
C SER A 73 13.87 5.86 0.54
N LYS A 74 13.68 7.01 1.19
CA LYS A 74 13.71 7.13 2.67
C LYS A 74 12.48 6.51 3.33
N LEU A 75 11.43 6.22 2.56
CA LEU A 75 10.15 5.72 3.05
C LEU A 75 10.31 4.25 3.52
N LYS A 76 9.75 3.96 4.70
CA LYS A 76 9.74 2.63 5.31
C LYS A 76 8.30 2.24 5.65
N PRO A 77 7.99 0.94 5.75
CA PRO A 77 6.63 0.48 6.09
C PRO A 77 6.21 0.86 7.52
N TYR A 78 7.16 1.20 8.39
CA TYR A 78 6.93 1.57 9.77
C TYR A 78 7.54 2.93 10.08
N VAL A 79 6.94 3.60 11.06
CA VAL A 79 7.41 4.89 11.61
C VAL A 79 7.87 4.67 13.05
N ALA A 80 8.90 5.39 13.49
CA ALA A 80 9.34 5.34 14.88
C ALA A 80 8.27 5.94 15.81
N PHE A 81 7.98 5.29 16.93
CA PHE A 81 6.99 5.78 17.92
C PHE A 81 7.28 7.20 18.43
N ASN A 82 8.56 7.57 18.51
CA ASN A 82 8.99 8.87 19.01
C ASN A 82 9.07 9.94 17.92
N ALA A 83 8.80 9.61 16.66
CA ALA A 83 8.78 10.59 15.58
C ALA A 83 7.53 11.45 15.72
N LYS A 84 7.71 12.69 16.19
CA LYS A 84 6.67 13.71 16.25
C LYS A 84 6.91 14.71 15.12
N LEU A 85 5.84 15.06 14.42
CA LEU A 85 5.87 16.17 13.45
C LEU A 85 6.10 17.48 14.19
N THR A 86 6.92 18.37 13.63
CA THR A 86 6.99 19.77 14.08
C THR A 86 5.68 20.49 13.76
N GLU A 87 5.41 21.63 14.41
CA GLU A 87 4.15 22.38 14.18
C GLU A 87 3.99 22.80 12.70
N ASP A 88 5.09 23.18 12.05
CA ASP A 88 5.11 23.49 10.62
C ASP A 88 4.76 22.25 9.78
N GLN A 89 5.36 21.09 10.09
CA GLN A 89 5.05 19.83 9.42
C GLN A 89 3.61 19.35 9.69
N LYS A 90 3.02 19.68 10.84
CA LYS A 90 1.61 19.35 11.12
C LYS A 90 0.68 20.15 10.23
N GLN A 91 0.99 21.42 9.96
CA GLN A 91 0.24 22.24 9.00
C GLN A 91 0.37 21.70 7.57
N ASP A 92 1.54 21.16 7.22
CA ASP A 92 1.76 20.52 5.91
C ASP A 92 1.02 19.19 5.73
N VAL A 93 0.99 18.34 6.78
CA VAL A 93 0.42 16.99 6.73
C VAL A 93 -1.10 17.00 6.91
N LEU A 94 -1.62 17.95 7.68
CA LEU A 94 -3.05 18.22 7.82
C LEU A 94 -3.36 19.47 7.00
N PRO A 95 -3.49 19.37 5.67
CA PRO A 95 -3.94 20.52 4.90
C PRO A 95 -5.28 20.97 5.48
N ASN A 96 -5.45 22.28 5.60
CA ASN A 96 -6.75 22.92 5.87
C ASN A 96 -7.65 22.68 4.66
N LEU A 97 -8.09 21.43 4.51
CA LEU A 97 -9.00 21.01 3.47
C LEU A 97 -10.26 21.84 3.63
N PRO A 98 -10.79 22.43 2.54
CA PRO A 98 -12.02 23.20 2.63
C PRO A 98 -13.12 22.29 3.19
N GLN A 99 -14.06 22.89 3.94
CA GLN A 99 -15.17 22.16 4.52
C GLN A 99 -15.94 21.44 3.40
N GLY A 100 -15.87 20.10 3.38
CA GLY A 100 -16.38 19.25 2.30
C GLY A 100 -15.31 18.42 1.54
N GLY A 101 -14.03 18.59 1.84
CA GLY A 101 -12.93 17.79 1.26
C GLY A 101 -12.40 18.33 -0.07
N LEU A 102 -11.63 17.52 -0.81
CA LEU A 102 -11.04 17.90 -2.10
C LEU A 102 -12.13 18.05 -3.18
N ASN A 103 -12.57 19.28 -3.40
CA ASN A 103 -13.50 19.64 -4.46
C ASN A 103 -12.76 19.95 -5.78
N GLY A 104 -13.44 19.77 -6.92
CA GLY A 104 -12.87 20.08 -8.25
C GLY A 104 -12.40 21.53 -8.40
N ASN A 105 -13.15 22.49 -7.84
CA ASN A 105 -12.75 23.90 -7.82
C ASN A 105 -11.47 24.14 -7.00
N HIS A 106 -11.27 23.38 -5.92
CA HIS A 106 -10.08 23.48 -5.08
C HIS A 106 -8.85 22.94 -5.81
N LEU A 107 -8.98 21.77 -6.46
CA LEU A 107 -7.92 21.23 -7.33
C LEU A 107 -7.55 22.19 -8.46
N LEU A 108 -8.55 22.82 -9.07
CA LEU A 108 -8.33 23.78 -10.15
C LEU A 108 -7.62 25.05 -9.65
N ALA A 109 -7.99 25.58 -8.48
CA ALA A 109 -7.31 26.72 -7.85
C ALA A 109 -5.83 26.39 -7.52
N LEU A 110 -5.56 25.16 -7.05
CA LEU A 110 -4.20 24.67 -6.83
C LEU A 110 -3.39 24.59 -8.13
N MET A 111 -3.98 24.07 -9.21
CA MET A 111 -3.30 23.99 -10.50
C MET A 111 -3.00 25.37 -11.09
N ARG A 112 -3.83 26.38 -10.79
CA ARG A 112 -3.59 27.78 -11.20
C ARG A 112 -2.61 28.52 -10.30
N GLY A 113 -2.22 27.95 -9.16
CA GLY A 113 -1.36 28.61 -8.18
C GLY A 113 -2.04 29.76 -7.44
N GLU A 114 -3.38 29.82 -7.47
CA GLU A 114 -4.17 30.80 -6.71
C GLU A 114 -4.12 30.53 -5.20
N VAL A 115 -3.91 29.26 -4.84
CA VAL A 115 -3.65 28.78 -3.48
C VAL A 115 -2.19 28.34 -3.43
N SER A 116 -1.42 28.85 -2.45
CA SER A 116 0.00 28.52 -2.38
C SER A 116 0.18 27.04 -2.03
N LYS A 117 1.23 26.38 -2.55
CA LYS A 117 1.53 24.98 -2.21
C LYS A 117 1.72 24.81 -0.70
N SER A 118 2.31 25.79 -0.03
CA SER A 118 2.40 25.85 1.44
C SER A 118 1.05 25.83 2.16
N ASP A 119 -0.04 26.27 1.51
CA ASP A 119 -1.38 26.26 2.11
C ASP A 119 -2.15 24.94 1.88
N SER A 120 -1.60 23.98 1.12
CA SER A 120 -2.37 22.83 0.62
C SER A 120 -1.60 21.50 0.50
N TYR A 121 -0.31 21.52 0.21
CA TYR A 121 0.60 20.38 0.24
C TYR A 121 2.03 20.89 0.44
N GLY A 122 2.59 20.65 1.62
CA GLY A 122 3.93 21.05 2.02
C GLY A 122 4.97 20.79 0.92
N ALA A 123 5.83 21.79 0.67
CA ALA A 123 6.87 21.73 -0.34
C ALA A 123 7.81 20.55 -0.05
N PHE A 124 7.85 19.54 -0.92
CA PHE A 124 8.91 18.54 -0.87
C PHE A 124 10.17 19.19 -1.45
N GLU A 125 11.12 19.55 -0.59
CA GLU A 125 12.42 20.00 -1.04
C GLU A 125 13.11 18.88 -1.83
N SER A 126 13.65 19.24 -3.00
CA SER A 126 14.52 18.36 -3.78
C SER A 126 15.68 17.88 -2.90
N SER A 127 16.00 16.59 -2.99
CA SER A 127 17.00 15.90 -2.16
C SER A 127 18.41 16.54 -2.14
N GLU A 128 18.70 17.46 -3.05
CA GLU A 128 19.94 18.23 -3.10
C GLU A 128 20.06 19.27 -1.97
N ALA A 129 18.95 19.84 -1.47
CA ALA A 129 18.99 20.89 -0.44
C ALA A 129 19.32 20.36 0.97
N VAL A 130 18.73 19.22 1.35
CA VAL A 130 18.89 18.62 2.69
C VAL A 130 20.30 18.04 2.92
N ALA A 131 21.02 17.70 1.84
CA ALA A 131 22.39 17.18 1.94
C ALA A 131 23.41 18.24 2.36
N LEU A 132 23.19 19.52 2.02
CA LEU A 132 24.10 20.62 2.33
C LEU A 132 24.01 21.09 3.80
N GLU A 133 22.84 20.96 4.42
CA GLU A 133 22.62 21.45 5.80
C GLU A 133 23.07 20.44 6.87
N SER A 134 23.12 19.15 6.54
CA SER A 134 23.63 18.10 7.45
C SER A 134 25.16 18.02 7.53
N ALA A 135 25.88 18.72 6.66
CA ALA A 135 27.34 18.75 6.64
C ALA A 135 27.97 19.80 7.58
N SER A 136 27.18 20.72 8.15
CA SER A 136 27.69 21.83 8.97
C SER A 136 27.50 21.68 10.48
N ALA A 137 27.14 20.48 10.97
CA ALA A 137 27.05 20.26 12.42
C ALA A 137 28.45 20.23 13.06
N PRO A 138 28.76 21.08 14.06
CA PRO A 138 30.07 21.09 14.71
C PRO A 138 30.30 19.79 15.48
N ALA A 139 31.49 19.22 15.31
CA ALA A 139 31.91 17.98 15.96
C ALA A 139 31.83 18.10 17.49
N VAL A 140 31.02 17.25 18.12
CA VAL A 140 30.96 17.11 19.59
C VAL A 140 32.28 16.49 20.08
N PRO A 141 33.05 17.13 20.98
CA PRO A 141 34.30 16.57 21.48
C PRO A 141 34.03 15.35 22.36
N SER A 142 34.79 14.27 22.14
CA SER A 142 34.64 13.00 22.86
C SER A 142 34.98 13.15 24.34
N PRO A 143 34.20 12.58 25.27
CA PRO A 143 34.58 12.51 26.67
C PRO A 143 35.76 11.52 26.82
N GLY A 144 36.89 12.02 27.31
CA GLY A 144 38.08 11.21 27.61
C GLY A 144 37.84 10.19 28.72
N PRO A 145 38.68 9.13 28.83
CA PRO A 145 38.47 8.06 29.79
C PRO A 145 38.66 8.56 31.23
N SER A 146 37.60 8.41 32.05
CA SER A 146 37.64 8.66 33.49
C SER A 146 38.52 7.60 34.18
N ALA A 147 39.67 8.02 34.71
CA ALA A 147 40.50 7.19 35.57
C ALA A 147 39.80 7.02 36.93
N HIS A 148 39.39 5.78 37.24
CA HIS A 148 39.08 5.36 38.60
C HIS A 148 39.80 4.03 38.88
N ALA A 149 40.50 4.05 40.02
CA ALA A 149 41.27 3.00 40.68
C ALA A 149 42.65 2.65 40.08
#